data_AF-A0A923WH41-F1
#
_entry.id   AF-A0A923WH41-F1
#
_cell.length_a   1.000
_cell.length_b   1.000
_cell.length_c   1.000
_cell.angle_alpha   90.00
_cell.angle_beta   90.00
_cell.angle_gamma   90.00
#
_symmetry.space_group_name_H-M   'P 1'
#
loop_
_entity.id
_entity.type
_entity.pdbx_description
1 polymer ?
#
loop_
_entity_poly.entity_id
_entity_poly.type
_entity_poly.pdbx_seq_one_letter_code
_entity_poly.pdbx_strand_id
1 'polypeptide(L)'
;MKNTKKTVYLCLALLVPVFLIFFFVAFASTRHTLPVFFATDSIQTEREYIITNAHTIPDYQLTDQNGTVFKSTDHDAEFKVYDFVFTRCGSTCPKMTTQLVRVQEAFKNDKDVVLISLTVDPEHDTSEVLQHYADQYNAIPGKWYFLTGLKDSIYTLGQNEFFLSAQQNKKDLTDFIHSDKVVLVDKNGWIRGYYNGTEEAEVDRLITEVKVLKKIEQDAKR
;
A
#
# COMPACT_ATOMS: atom_id res chain seq x y z
N MET A 1 -14.70 -31.22 54.01
CA MET A 1 -13.70 -30.14 53.77
C MET A 1 -12.78 -30.36 52.56
N LYS A 2 -12.45 -31.59 52.12
CA LYS A 2 -11.55 -31.83 50.96
C LYS A 2 -12.16 -31.46 49.59
N ASN A 3 -13.46 -31.68 49.39
CA ASN A 3 -14.12 -31.42 48.10
C ASN A 3 -14.34 -29.94 47.81
N THR A 4 -14.60 -29.12 48.84
CA THR A 4 -14.79 -27.67 48.71
C THR A 4 -13.53 -27.00 48.15
N LYS A 5 -12.33 -27.40 48.61
CA LYS A 5 -11.07 -26.88 48.08
C LYS A 5 -10.88 -27.24 46.60
N LYS A 6 -11.21 -28.48 46.20
CA LYS A 6 -11.15 -28.93 44.79
C LYS A 6 -12.10 -28.14 43.89
N THR A 7 -13.34 -27.91 44.34
CA THR A 7 -14.31 -27.09 43.60
C THR A 7 -13.83 -25.65 43.45
N VAL A 8 -13.24 -25.06 44.49
CA VAL A 8 -12.66 -23.70 44.43
C VAL A 8 -11.50 -23.64 43.43
N TYR A 9 -10.58 -24.60 43.43
CA TYR A 9 -9.49 -24.64 42.44
C TYR A 9 -9.99 -24.82 41.01
N LEU A 10 -11.03 -25.63 40.81
CA LEU A 10 -11.64 -25.82 39.48
C LEU A 10 -12.33 -24.54 38.99
N CYS A 11 -13.07 -23.85 39.85
CA CYS A 11 -13.69 -22.57 39.51
C CYS A 11 -12.65 -21.49 39.19
N LEU A 12 -11.57 -21.39 39.96
CA LEU A 12 -10.46 -20.47 39.68
C LEU A 12 -9.78 -20.79 38.34
N ALA A 13 -9.52 -22.07 38.06
CA ALA A 13 -8.91 -22.50 36.81
C ALA A 13 -9.74 -22.15 35.57
N LEU A 14 -11.08 -22.07 35.70
CA LEU A 14 -11.98 -21.71 34.61
C LEU A 14 -12.26 -20.20 34.54
N LEU A 15 -12.43 -19.52 35.68
CA LEU A 15 -12.80 -18.11 35.72
C LEU A 15 -11.64 -17.16 35.45
N VAL A 16 -10.41 -17.50 35.86
CA VAL A 16 -9.24 -16.65 35.65
C VAL A 16 -8.93 -16.46 34.16
N PRO A 17 -8.87 -17.52 33.31
CA PRO A 17 -8.65 -17.34 31.87
C PRO A 17 -9.77 -16.54 31.19
N VAL A 18 -11.03 -16.78 31.58
CA VAL A 18 -12.19 -16.04 31.02
C VAL A 18 -12.12 -14.57 31.39
N PHE A 19 -11.79 -14.26 32.65
CA PHE A 19 -11.57 -12.89 33.10
C PHE A 19 -10.40 -12.24 32.38
N LEU A 20 -9.28 -12.94 32.20
CA LEU A 20 -8.13 -12.42 31.46
C LEU A 20 -8.49 -12.15 29.99
N ILE A 21 -9.19 -13.07 29.31
CA ILE A 21 -9.66 -12.86 27.93
C ILE A 21 -10.59 -11.65 27.87
N PHE A 22 -11.57 -11.55 28.77
CA PHE A 22 -12.47 -10.40 28.82
C PHE A 22 -11.71 -9.08 29.09
N PHE A 23 -10.76 -9.10 30.03
CA PHE A 23 -9.94 -7.94 30.34
C PHE A 23 -9.07 -7.51 29.15
N PHE A 24 -8.40 -8.46 28.48
CA PHE A 24 -7.65 -8.15 27.26
C PHE A 24 -8.56 -7.65 26.15
N VAL A 25 -9.75 -8.22 25.94
CA VAL A 25 -10.69 -7.73 24.91
C VAL A 25 -11.25 -6.35 25.24
N ALA A 26 -11.55 -6.08 26.52
CA ALA A 26 -12.17 -4.83 26.95
C ALA A 26 -11.15 -3.68 27.12
N PHE A 27 -9.90 -3.99 27.46
CA PHE A 27 -8.87 -2.98 27.80
C PHE A 27 -7.64 -2.99 26.88
N ALA A 28 -7.40 -4.01 26.05
CA ALA A 28 -6.31 -3.95 25.07
C ALA A 28 -6.75 -3.13 23.86
N SER A 29 -6.61 -1.81 23.96
CA SER A 29 -6.61 -0.93 22.81
C SER A 29 -5.19 -0.88 22.21
N THR A 30 -4.88 -1.78 21.29
CA THR A 30 -3.67 -1.63 20.46
C THR A 30 -3.87 -0.45 19.52
N ARG A 31 -3.21 0.67 19.80
CA ARG A 31 -3.13 1.80 18.87
C ARG A 31 -2.08 1.45 17.82
N HIS A 32 -2.54 0.91 16.69
CA HIS A 32 -1.67 0.79 15.52
C HIS A 32 -1.64 2.16 14.83
N THR A 33 -0.49 2.82 14.85
CA THR A 33 -0.22 3.99 14.01
C THR A 33 0.83 3.58 12.99
N LEU A 34 0.46 3.61 11.71
CA LEU A 34 1.40 3.33 10.64
C LEU A 34 2.20 4.59 10.29
N PRO A 35 3.51 4.44 10.00
CA PRO A 35 4.39 5.57 9.73
C PRO A 35 3.93 6.36 8.50
N VAL A 36 4.34 7.62 8.46
CA VAL A 36 4.43 8.41 7.23
C VAL A 36 5.90 8.54 6.91
N PHE A 37 6.29 8.05 5.74
CA PHE A 37 7.67 8.10 5.29
C PHE A 37 8.03 9.52 4.83
N PHE A 38 9.27 9.91 5.06
CA PHE A 38 9.79 11.27 4.75
C PHE A 38 9.01 12.40 5.43
N ALA A 39 8.44 12.13 6.61
CA ALA A 39 8.03 13.16 7.55
C ALA A 39 9.25 13.69 8.31
N THR A 40 9.53 14.99 8.15
CA THR A 40 10.66 15.68 8.79
C THR A 40 10.31 16.14 10.20
N ASP A 41 9.05 16.50 10.44
CA ASP A 41 8.57 17.00 11.73
C ASP A 41 7.19 16.42 12.06
N SER A 42 7.04 15.98 13.31
CA SER A 42 5.77 15.55 13.86
C SER A 42 5.59 16.05 15.28
N ILE A 43 4.44 16.65 15.56
CA ILE A 43 4.07 17.11 16.91
C ILE A 43 3.15 16.06 17.51
N GLN A 44 3.60 15.43 18.60
CA GLN A 44 2.74 14.58 19.42
C GLN A 44 1.86 15.48 20.30
N THR A 45 0.57 15.56 19.99
CA THR A 45 -0.42 16.10 20.92
C THR A 45 -0.96 14.97 21.81
N GLU A 46 -1.64 15.28 22.92
CA GLU A 46 -2.20 14.28 23.84
C GLU A 46 -3.17 13.29 23.17
N ARG A 47 -3.63 13.58 21.94
CA ARG A 47 -4.61 12.76 21.21
C ARG A 47 -4.25 12.45 19.75
N GLU A 48 -3.28 13.13 19.14
CA GLU A 48 -3.01 13.00 17.71
C GLU A 48 -1.56 13.34 17.34
N TYR A 49 -1.04 12.69 16.31
CA TYR A 49 0.25 12.98 15.70
C TYR A 49 0.03 13.95 14.53
N ILE A 50 0.42 15.22 14.69
CA ILE A 50 0.30 16.20 13.61
C ILE A 50 1.61 16.17 12.81
N ILE A 51 1.54 15.74 11.56
CA ILE A 51 2.66 15.79 10.62
C ILE A 51 2.69 17.20 10.03
N THR A 52 3.75 17.96 10.33
CA THR A 52 3.84 19.38 9.93
C THR A 52 4.62 19.56 8.63
N ASN A 53 5.61 18.71 8.37
CA ASN A 53 6.43 18.73 7.16
C ASN A 53 6.63 17.29 6.69
N ALA A 54 5.91 16.85 5.65
CA ALA A 54 6.15 15.56 5.00
C ALA A 54 6.17 15.72 3.49
N HIS A 55 7.02 14.93 2.84
CA HIS A 55 6.98 14.78 1.39
C HIS A 55 5.62 14.26 0.95
N THR A 56 5.07 14.86 -0.09
CA THR A 56 3.82 14.46 -0.74
C THR A 56 4.10 14.21 -2.21
N ILE A 57 3.57 13.12 -2.75
CA ILE A 57 3.64 12.88 -4.19
C ILE A 57 2.94 14.04 -4.91
N PRO A 58 3.62 14.76 -5.82
CA PRO A 58 3.04 15.89 -6.51
C PRO A 58 1.95 15.43 -7.47
N ASP A 59 1.09 16.36 -7.86
CA ASP A 59 0.10 16.09 -8.88
C ASP A 59 0.78 15.79 -10.22
N TYR A 60 0.28 14.75 -10.90
CA TYR A 60 0.81 14.33 -12.19
C TYR A 60 -0.32 13.97 -13.14
N GLN A 61 0.00 14.06 -14.43
CA GLN A 61 -0.88 13.69 -15.52
C GLN A 61 -0.12 12.78 -16.49
N LEU A 62 -0.73 11.64 -16.78
CA LEU A 62 -0.20 10.60 -17.67
C LEU A 62 -1.33 10.09 -18.58
N THR A 63 -1.04 9.08 -19.40
CA THR A 63 -2.03 8.42 -20.25
C THR A 63 -2.23 6.99 -19.77
N ASP A 64 -3.47 6.55 -19.65
CA ASP A 64 -3.80 5.18 -19.25
C ASP A 64 -3.75 4.19 -20.42
N GLN A 65 -4.00 2.91 -20.13
CA GLN A 65 -4.05 1.84 -21.12
C GLN A 65 -5.17 1.99 -22.16
N ASN A 66 -6.20 2.80 -21.87
CA ASN A 66 -7.28 3.10 -22.80
C ASN A 66 -6.98 4.31 -23.70
N GLY A 67 -5.77 4.89 -23.60
CA GLY A 67 -5.41 6.12 -24.31
C GLY A 67 -6.06 7.38 -23.73
N THR A 68 -6.61 7.28 -22.52
CA THR A 68 -7.29 8.39 -21.83
C THR A 68 -6.32 9.11 -20.90
N VAL A 69 -6.50 10.41 -20.75
CA VAL A 69 -5.73 11.21 -19.81
C VAL A 69 -6.08 10.80 -18.38
N PHE A 70 -5.09 10.34 -17.63
CA PHE A 70 -5.17 10.04 -16.21
C PHE A 70 -4.56 11.19 -15.41
N LYS A 71 -5.28 11.71 -14.41
CA LYS A 71 -4.72 12.65 -13.43
C LYS A 71 -4.72 12.01 -12.05
N SER A 72 -3.62 12.21 -11.32
CA SER A 72 -3.49 11.74 -9.95
C SER A 72 -4.61 12.23 -9.02
N THR A 73 -5.22 13.38 -9.33
CA THR A 73 -6.27 14.05 -8.56
C THR A 73 -7.69 13.63 -8.94
N ASP A 74 -7.91 13.00 -10.10
CA ASP A 74 -9.26 12.67 -10.61
C ASP A 74 -9.85 11.42 -9.91
N HIS A 75 -9.14 10.84 -8.94
CA HIS A 75 -9.54 9.63 -8.22
C HIS A 75 -9.68 9.89 -6.72
N ASP A 76 -10.93 9.82 -6.23
CA ASP A 76 -11.32 9.94 -4.81
C ASP A 76 -10.87 8.76 -3.93
N ALA A 77 -10.04 7.86 -4.46
CA ALA A 77 -9.56 6.70 -3.72
C ALA A 77 -8.72 7.15 -2.51
N GLU A 78 -9.06 6.64 -1.33
CA GLU A 78 -8.34 6.94 -0.09
C GLU A 78 -6.90 6.40 -0.13
N PHE A 79 -6.66 5.31 -0.86
CA PHE A 79 -5.37 4.64 -0.96
C PHE A 79 -5.05 4.27 -2.40
N LYS A 80 -3.80 4.53 -2.80
CA LYS A 80 -3.24 4.23 -4.11
C LYS A 80 -2.02 3.33 -3.92
N VAL A 81 -2.03 2.18 -4.57
CA VAL A 81 -0.93 1.20 -4.54
C VAL A 81 -0.18 1.29 -5.86
N TYR A 82 1.09 1.65 -5.80
CA TYR A 82 1.92 1.90 -6.96
C TYR A 82 2.97 0.82 -7.18
N ASP A 83 3.23 0.51 -8.44
CA ASP A 83 4.44 -0.18 -8.89
C ASP A 83 4.95 0.41 -10.21
N PHE A 84 6.20 0.06 -10.54
CA PHE A 84 6.86 0.48 -11.76
C PHE A 84 7.15 -0.76 -12.59
N VAL A 85 6.51 -0.85 -13.76
CA VAL A 85 6.45 -2.07 -14.57
C VAL A 85 7.26 -1.91 -15.85
N PHE A 86 7.82 -3.01 -16.32
CA PHE A 86 8.38 -3.12 -17.66
C PHE A 86 7.76 -4.34 -18.34
N THR A 87 6.91 -4.14 -19.36
CA THR A 87 6.10 -5.26 -19.90
C THR A 87 6.96 -6.38 -20.51
N ARG A 88 8.13 -6.05 -21.05
CA ARG A 88 9.08 -7.00 -21.64
C ARG A 88 9.98 -7.69 -20.62
N CYS A 89 9.86 -7.36 -19.33
CA CYS A 89 10.66 -8.00 -18.29
C CYS A 89 10.26 -9.47 -18.10
N GLY A 90 11.22 -10.39 -18.27
CA GLY A 90 10.99 -11.83 -18.19
C GLY A 90 11.15 -12.44 -16.79
N SER A 91 11.42 -11.65 -15.74
CA SER A 91 11.79 -12.18 -14.42
C SER A 91 10.98 -11.58 -13.26
N THR A 92 11.29 -10.35 -12.86
CA THR A 92 10.76 -9.73 -11.63
C THR A 92 9.33 -9.23 -11.82
N CYS A 93 9.05 -8.50 -12.90
CA CYS A 93 7.74 -7.89 -13.12
C CYS A 93 6.59 -8.91 -13.14
N PRO A 94 6.68 -10.08 -13.81
CA PRO A 94 5.59 -11.08 -13.76
C PRO A 94 5.26 -11.55 -12.35
N LYS A 95 6.26 -11.66 -11.47
CA LYS A 95 6.05 -12.01 -10.06
C LYS A 95 5.34 -10.89 -9.31
N MET A 96 5.78 -9.64 -9.50
CA MET A 96 5.14 -8.47 -8.89
C MET A 96 3.69 -8.30 -9.34
N THR A 97 3.44 -8.37 -10.64
CA THR A 97 2.08 -8.23 -11.19
C THR A 97 1.18 -9.35 -10.66
N THR A 98 1.68 -10.58 -10.54
CA THR A 98 0.93 -11.68 -9.90
C THR A 98 0.58 -11.37 -8.43
N GLN A 99 1.48 -10.74 -7.69
CA GLN A 99 1.19 -10.31 -6.32
C GLN A 99 0.18 -9.17 -6.28
N LEU A 100 0.24 -8.22 -7.21
CA LEU A 100 -0.74 -7.15 -7.32
C LEU A 100 -2.14 -7.66 -7.71
N VAL A 101 -2.27 -8.78 -8.42
CA VAL A 101 -3.55 -9.48 -8.57
C VAL A 101 -4.14 -9.87 -7.20
N ARG A 102 -3.32 -10.32 -6.25
CA ARG A 102 -3.80 -10.63 -4.87
C ARG A 102 -4.29 -9.37 -4.16
N VAL A 103 -3.59 -8.24 -4.33
CA VAL A 103 -4.00 -6.94 -3.78
C VAL A 103 -5.33 -6.50 -4.39
N GLN A 104 -5.46 -6.57 -5.72
CA GLN A 104 -6.71 -6.29 -6.43
C GLN A 104 -7.86 -7.14 -5.87
N GLU A 105 -7.69 -8.46 -5.75
CA GLU A 105 -8.76 -9.35 -5.27
C GLU A 105 -9.12 -9.06 -3.80
N ALA A 106 -8.16 -8.70 -2.96
CA ALA A 106 -8.42 -8.30 -1.58
C ALA A 106 -9.28 -7.03 -1.46
N PHE A 107 -9.23 -6.14 -2.45
CA PHE A 107 -9.92 -4.84 -2.46
C PHE A 107 -10.89 -4.67 -3.64
N LYS A 108 -11.31 -5.77 -4.26
CA LYS A 108 -12.12 -5.78 -5.49
C LYS A 108 -13.39 -4.93 -5.42
N ASN A 109 -14.10 -5.04 -4.30
CA ASN A 109 -15.35 -4.33 -4.05
C ASN A 109 -15.15 -3.00 -3.31
N ASP A 110 -13.91 -2.65 -3.00
CA ASP A 110 -13.55 -1.50 -2.20
C ASP A 110 -13.12 -0.35 -3.12
N LYS A 111 -13.97 0.66 -3.28
CA LYS A 111 -13.69 1.78 -4.20
C LYS A 111 -12.57 2.69 -3.72
N ASP A 112 -12.22 2.65 -2.44
CA ASP A 112 -11.24 3.56 -1.86
C ASP A 112 -9.80 3.07 -2.03
N VAL A 113 -9.59 1.93 -2.68
CA VAL A 113 -8.25 1.41 -2.99
C VAL A 113 -8.11 1.21 -4.48
N VAL A 114 -7.12 1.84 -5.10
CA VAL A 114 -6.80 1.64 -6.53
C VAL A 114 -5.34 1.25 -6.71
N LEU A 115 -5.06 0.52 -7.79
CA LEU A 115 -3.73 0.09 -8.17
C LEU A 115 -3.28 0.89 -9.40
N ILE A 116 -2.01 1.28 -9.44
CA ILE A 116 -1.45 2.11 -10.49
C ILE A 116 -0.06 1.59 -10.85
N SER A 117 0.08 1.04 -12.06
CA SER A 117 1.36 0.54 -12.59
C SER A 117 1.91 1.52 -13.62
N LEU A 118 3.06 2.13 -13.36
CA LEU A 118 3.70 3.07 -14.28
C LEU A 118 4.77 2.36 -15.11
N THR A 119 4.72 2.45 -16.44
CA THR A 119 5.78 1.86 -17.27
C THR A 119 7.11 2.61 -17.14
N VAL A 120 8.23 1.88 -17.01
CA VAL A 120 9.58 2.47 -17.14
C VAL A 120 10.11 2.48 -18.57
N ASP A 121 9.36 1.96 -19.54
CA ASP A 121 9.72 1.91 -20.96
C ASP A 121 8.60 2.45 -21.87
N PRO A 122 8.22 3.73 -21.74
CA PRO A 122 7.08 4.31 -22.45
C PRO A 122 7.23 4.39 -23.97
N GLU A 123 8.46 4.22 -24.50
CA GLU A 123 8.70 4.15 -25.96
C GLU A 123 8.17 2.84 -26.56
N HIS A 124 8.15 1.76 -25.78
CA HIS A 124 7.59 0.46 -26.18
C HIS A 124 6.20 0.24 -25.61
N ASP A 125 6.01 0.59 -24.34
CA ASP A 125 4.78 0.36 -23.59
C ASP A 125 3.75 1.45 -23.94
N THR A 126 3.21 1.38 -25.17
CA THR A 126 2.08 2.19 -25.61
C THR A 126 0.82 1.81 -24.83
N SER A 127 -0.23 2.64 -24.90
CA SER A 127 -1.53 2.32 -24.29
C SER A 127 -2.05 0.95 -24.71
N GLU A 128 -1.92 0.58 -25.99
CA GLU A 128 -2.34 -0.72 -26.50
C GLU A 128 -1.52 -1.89 -25.91
N VAL A 129 -0.20 -1.72 -25.79
CA VAL A 129 0.68 -2.73 -25.16
C VAL A 129 0.32 -2.90 -23.69
N LEU A 130 0.10 -1.78 -22.98
CA LEU A 130 -0.33 -1.80 -21.58
C LEU A 130 -1.72 -2.40 -21.41
N GLN A 131 -2.64 -2.19 -22.35
CA GLN A 131 -3.96 -2.82 -22.33
C GLN A 131 -3.84 -4.33 -22.46
N HIS A 132 -3.04 -4.81 -23.41
CA HIS A 132 -2.78 -6.24 -23.54
C HIS A 132 -2.15 -6.83 -22.28
N TYR A 133 -1.19 -6.12 -21.68
CA TYR A 133 -0.60 -6.54 -20.41
C TYR A 133 -1.65 -6.59 -19.29
N ALA A 134 -2.49 -5.57 -19.16
CA ALA A 134 -3.58 -5.52 -18.19
C ALA A 134 -4.54 -6.72 -18.36
N ASP A 135 -4.91 -7.05 -19.60
CA ASP A 135 -5.79 -8.18 -19.93
C ASP A 135 -5.15 -9.52 -19.52
N GLN A 136 -3.85 -9.71 -19.74
CA GLN A 136 -3.13 -10.93 -19.36
C GLN A 136 -3.22 -11.23 -17.86
N TYR A 137 -3.27 -10.19 -17.02
CA TYR A 137 -3.38 -10.33 -15.57
C TYR A 137 -4.81 -10.14 -15.04
N ASN A 138 -5.81 -10.04 -15.92
CA ASN A 138 -7.20 -9.79 -15.54
C ASN A 138 -7.35 -8.55 -14.64
N ALA A 139 -6.65 -7.48 -14.99
CA ALA A 139 -6.80 -6.20 -14.32
C ALA A 139 -8.24 -5.69 -14.44
N ILE A 140 -8.83 -5.30 -13.32
CA ILE A 140 -10.22 -4.84 -13.26
C ILE A 140 -10.27 -3.36 -13.71
N PRO A 141 -11.03 -3.02 -14.76
CA PRO A 141 -11.20 -1.64 -15.19
C PRO A 141 -11.73 -0.75 -14.06
N GLY A 142 -11.16 0.43 -13.91
CA GLY A 142 -11.51 1.37 -12.83
C GLY A 142 -10.91 1.02 -11.47
N LYS A 143 -10.26 -0.15 -11.32
CA LYS A 143 -9.54 -0.57 -10.11
C LYS A 143 -8.04 -0.53 -10.31
N TRP A 144 -7.56 -0.97 -11.46
CA TRP A 144 -6.14 -1.04 -11.79
C TRP A 144 -5.85 -0.31 -13.10
N TYR A 145 -5.01 0.71 -13.01
CA TYR A 145 -4.59 1.55 -14.11
C TYR A 145 -3.14 1.24 -14.49
N PHE A 146 -2.87 1.19 -15.79
CA PHE A 146 -1.52 1.05 -16.33
C PHE A 146 -1.21 2.32 -17.11
N LEU A 147 -0.17 3.03 -16.69
CA LEU A 147 0.11 4.38 -17.15
C LEU A 147 1.38 4.46 -17.96
N THR A 148 1.34 5.23 -19.04
CA THR A 148 2.48 5.62 -19.89
C THR A 148 2.50 7.14 -20.11
N GLY A 149 3.56 7.66 -20.72
CA GLY A 149 3.72 9.10 -20.94
C GLY A 149 5.16 9.49 -21.23
N LEU A 150 5.50 10.75 -20.95
CA LEU A 150 6.87 11.23 -21.15
C LEU A 150 7.82 10.52 -20.19
N LYS A 151 8.89 9.94 -20.75
CA LYS A 151 9.92 9.21 -20.00
C LYS A 151 10.48 10.03 -18.84
N ASP A 152 10.85 11.27 -19.09
CA ASP A 152 11.42 12.16 -18.06
C ASP A 152 10.45 12.39 -16.90
N SER A 153 9.14 12.48 -17.17
CA SER A 153 8.11 12.63 -16.14
C SER A 153 8.01 11.37 -15.27
N ILE A 154 7.99 10.18 -15.89
CA ILE A 154 7.91 8.92 -15.14
C ILE A 154 9.19 8.68 -14.31
N TYR A 155 10.35 9.01 -14.88
CA TYR A 155 11.63 8.87 -14.19
C TYR A 155 11.74 9.84 -13.02
N THR A 156 11.29 11.09 -13.19
CA THR A 156 11.22 12.07 -12.09
C THR A 156 10.31 11.56 -10.98
N LEU A 157 9.11 11.04 -11.31
CA LEU A 157 8.22 10.43 -10.33
C LEU A 157 8.93 9.30 -9.58
N GLY A 158 9.44 8.29 -10.28
CA GLY A 158 10.06 7.12 -9.66
C GLY A 158 11.27 7.45 -8.77
N GLN A 159 12.18 8.30 -9.25
CA GLN A 159 13.43 8.61 -8.56
C GLN A 159 13.26 9.67 -7.47
N ASN A 160 12.57 10.76 -7.77
CA ASN A 160 12.58 11.95 -6.93
C ASN A 160 11.36 12.04 -6.02
N GLU A 161 10.22 11.49 -6.45
CA GLU A 161 8.97 11.61 -5.70
C GLU A 161 8.64 10.34 -4.94
N PHE A 162 8.84 9.17 -5.55
CA PHE A 162 8.66 7.86 -4.92
C PHE A 162 9.95 7.33 -4.28
N PHE A 163 11.09 7.99 -4.46
CA PHE A 163 12.39 7.65 -3.87
C PHE A 163 12.84 6.19 -4.09
N LEU A 164 12.44 5.57 -5.20
CA LEU A 164 12.67 4.15 -5.43
C LEU A 164 14.15 3.77 -5.49
N SER A 165 14.99 4.61 -6.09
CA SER A 165 16.42 4.35 -6.14
C SER A 165 17.05 4.32 -4.74
N ALA A 166 16.60 5.20 -3.84
CA ALA A 166 17.08 5.24 -2.46
C ALA A 166 16.67 4.00 -1.65
N GLN A 167 15.55 3.37 -2.02
CA GLN A 167 15.09 2.10 -1.44
C GLN A 167 15.81 0.88 -2.01
N GLN A 168 16.34 0.95 -3.24
CA GLN A 168 17.06 -0.14 -3.89
C GLN A 168 18.53 -0.16 -3.50
N ASN A 169 19.24 0.95 -3.70
CA ASN A 169 20.68 1.05 -3.45
C ASN A 169 21.09 2.48 -3.08
N LYS A 170 21.52 2.69 -1.83
CA LYS A 170 21.99 3.99 -1.35
C LYS A 170 23.23 4.52 -2.08
N LYS A 171 23.96 3.67 -2.83
CA LYS A 171 25.18 4.04 -3.56
C LYS A 171 24.95 4.27 -5.05
N ASP A 172 23.86 3.75 -5.61
CA ASP A 172 23.51 3.94 -7.02
C ASP A 172 22.04 4.36 -7.11
N LEU A 173 21.84 5.67 -7.18
CA LEU A 173 20.52 6.28 -7.24
C LEU A 173 19.94 6.29 -8.67
N THR A 174 20.62 5.70 -9.65
CA THR A 174 20.17 5.70 -11.05
C THR A 174 19.33 4.47 -11.42
N ASP A 175 19.38 3.40 -10.61
CA ASP A 175 18.80 2.10 -10.93
C ASP A 175 17.43 1.83 -10.25
N PHE A 176 16.45 2.72 -10.46
CA PHE A 176 15.07 2.46 -10.00
C PHE A 176 14.28 1.55 -10.94
N ILE A 177 14.73 1.42 -12.20
CA ILE A 177 14.02 0.67 -13.25
C ILE A 177 13.95 -0.84 -12.98
N HIS A 178 14.77 -1.36 -12.07
CA HIS A 178 14.74 -2.75 -11.57
C HIS A 178 14.16 -2.86 -10.16
N SER A 179 13.46 -1.83 -9.67
CA SER A 179 12.89 -1.83 -8.34
C SER A 179 11.87 -2.96 -8.20
N ASP A 180 12.00 -3.74 -7.13
CA ASP A 180 11.02 -4.74 -6.73
C ASP A 180 9.95 -4.17 -5.79
N LYS A 181 9.86 -2.84 -5.68
CA LYS A 181 9.04 -2.17 -4.67
C LYS A 181 7.62 -1.90 -5.16
N VAL A 182 6.68 -2.18 -4.26
CA VAL A 182 5.31 -1.66 -4.29
C VAL A 182 5.21 -0.57 -3.23
N VAL A 183 4.53 0.54 -3.55
CA VAL A 183 4.43 1.71 -2.68
C VAL A 183 2.97 1.98 -2.33
N LEU A 184 2.67 2.11 -1.04
CA LEU A 184 1.35 2.55 -0.57
C LEU A 184 1.35 4.06 -0.35
N VAL A 185 0.42 4.75 -0.97
CA VAL A 185 0.21 6.20 -0.84
C VAL A 185 -1.23 6.46 -0.41
N ASP A 186 -1.44 7.35 0.56
CA ASP A 186 -2.79 7.76 0.97
C ASP A 186 -3.31 8.97 0.17
N LYS A 187 -4.56 9.38 0.44
CA LYS A 187 -5.23 10.49 -0.25
C LYS A 187 -4.54 11.84 -0.11
N ASN A 188 -3.71 12.03 0.92
CA ASN A 188 -2.96 13.27 1.12
C ASN A 188 -1.65 13.26 0.30
N GLY A 189 -1.38 12.18 -0.45
CA GLY A 189 -0.15 11.99 -1.19
C GLY A 189 1.01 11.51 -0.31
N TRP A 190 0.75 11.08 0.93
CA TRP A 190 1.81 10.59 1.82
C TRP A 190 2.13 9.13 1.56
N ILE A 191 3.43 8.82 1.52
CA ILE A 191 3.91 7.45 1.43
C ILE A 191 3.74 6.77 2.80
N ARG A 192 2.96 5.69 2.83
CA ARG A 192 2.63 4.92 4.04
C ARG A 192 3.43 3.63 4.17
N GLY A 193 4.05 3.18 3.08
CA GLY A 193 4.90 2.01 3.12
C GLY A 193 5.56 1.68 1.79
N TYR A 194 6.69 0.99 1.90
CA TYR A 194 7.35 0.27 0.82
C TYR A 194 7.31 -1.22 1.14
N TYR A 195 7.06 -2.03 0.13
CA TYR A 195 6.91 -3.47 0.25
C TYR A 195 7.67 -4.14 -0.89
N ASN A 196 8.30 -5.29 -0.63
CA ASN A 196 8.83 -6.10 -1.72
C ASN A 196 7.66 -6.77 -2.46
N GLY A 197 7.36 -6.30 -3.67
CA GLY A 197 6.29 -6.83 -4.52
C GLY A 197 6.53 -8.25 -5.02
N THR A 198 7.73 -8.82 -4.85
CA THR A 198 8.02 -10.21 -5.20
C THR A 198 7.87 -11.19 -4.03
N GLU A 199 7.71 -10.69 -2.81
CA GLU A 199 7.63 -11.48 -1.59
C GLU A 199 6.19 -11.51 -1.05
N GLU A 200 5.62 -12.71 -0.95
CA GLU A 200 4.24 -12.90 -0.49
C GLU A 200 3.95 -12.29 0.89
N ALA A 201 4.89 -12.45 1.84
CA ALA A 201 4.73 -11.92 3.20
C ALA A 201 4.66 -10.38 3.24
N GLU A 202 5.42 -9.70 2.36
CA GLU A 202 5.40 -8.25 2.26
C GLU A 202 4.12 -7.73 1.61
N VAL A 203 3.56 -8.48 0.66
CA VAL A 203 2.27 -8.18 0.04
C VAL A 203 1.12 -8.43 1.03
N ASP A 204 1.21 -9.47 1.86
CA ASP A 204 0.26 -9.71 2.96
C ASP A 204 0.32 -8.58 4.00
N ARG A 205 1.53 -8.07 4.28
CA ARG A 205 1.74 -6.89 5.12
C ARG A 205 1.07 -5.66 4.51
N LEU A 206 1.29 -5.39 3.21
CA LEU A 206 0.61 -4.30 2.49
C LEU A 206 -0.91 -4.38 2.63
N ILE A 207 -1.51 -5.54 2.33
CA ILE A 207 -2.98 -5.73 2.42
C ILE A 207 -3.48 -5.49 3.86
N THR A 208 -2.73 -5.97 4.85
CA THR A 208 -3.06 -5.78 6.26
C THR A 208 -2.99 -4.31 6.66
N GLU A 209 -1.92 -3.61 6.26
CA GLU A 209 -1.71 -2.21 6.58
C GLU A 209 -2.77 -1.31 5.93
N VAL A 210 -3.15 -1.55 4.67
CA VAL A 210 -4.28 -0.86 4.03
C VAL A 210 -5.57 -1.02 4.84
N LYS A 211 -5.91 -2.26 5.27
CA LYS A 211 -7.11 -2.50 6.09
C LYS A 211 -7.06 -1.76 7.43
N VAL A 212 -5.90 -1.69 8.06
CA VAL A 212 -5.69 -0.97 9.32
C VAL A 212 -5.85 0.53 9.11
N LEU A 213 -5.22 1.11 8.09
CA LEU A 213 -5.35 2.54 7.76
C LEU A 213 -6.79 2.95 7.50
N LYS A 214 -7.50 2.16 6.69
CA LYS A 214 -8.93 2.37 6.43
C LYS A 214 -9.74 2.41 7.72
N LYS A 215 -9.49 1.49 8.64
CA LYS A 215 -10.20 1.47 9.92
C LYS A 215 -9.91 2.71 10.76
N ILE A 216 -8.64 3.15 10.80
CA ILE A 216 -8.24 4.38 11.49
C ILE A 216 -8.96 5.60 10.90
N GLU A 217 -9.00 5.72 9.56
CA GLU A 217 -9.70 6.83 8.90
C GLU A 217 -11.22 6.81 9.14
N GLN A 218 -11.83 5.62 9.15
CA GLN A 218 -13.25 5.46 9.46
C GLN A 218 -13.58 5.83 10.90
N ASP A 219 -12.73 5.42 11.85
CA ASP A 219 -12.91 5.74 13.27
C ASP A 219 -12.66 7.23 13.55
N ALA A 220 -11.74 7.88 12.82
CA ALA A 220 -11.49 9.32 12.93
C ALA A 220 -12.63 10.19 12.37
N LYS A 221 -13.47 9.65 11.46
CA LYS A 221 -14.65 10.34 10.91
C LYS A 221 -15.91 10.20 11.79
N ARG A 222 -15.89 9.34 12.82
CA ARG A 222 -17.01 9.09 13.74
C ARG A 222 -16.96 9.99 14.96
#